data_AF-A0A9E2NDX7-F1
#
_entry.id   AF-A0A9E2NDX7-F1
#
_cell.length_a   1.000
_cell.length_b   1.000
_cell.length_c   1.000
_cell.angle_alpha   90.00
_cell.angle_beta   90.00
_cell.angle_gamma   90.00
#
_symmetry.space_group_name_H-M   'P 1'
#
loop_
_entity.id
_entity.type
_entity.pdbx_description
1 polymer ?
#
loop_
_entity_poly.entity_id
_entity_poly.type
_entity_poly.pdbx_seq_one_letter_code
_entity_poly.pdbx_strand_id
1 'polypeptide(L)'
;MSALLALVLLAAESFAIDYGQVFRDHADDIMVAEPGVLHLELPGPVILERRGKRFHAEDQSGWGPAGCAIDRLFVAGAAVTACPDMFSPEQRDRVASQLIRGVQFFALNTVPQMSETAATEAMLGELARRRDRLSLLCVPGEPELAFAAHIAEDQSIARFGKIFAAPRLPVLEPCR
;
A
#
# COMPACT_ATOMS: atom_id res chain seq x y z
N MET A 1 17.88 22.87 13.97
CA MET A 1 17.94 21.78 12.96
C MET A 1 17.32 20.50 13.54
N SER A 2 16.03 20.51 13.93
CA SER A 2 15.43 19.37 14.67
C SER A 2 14.08 18.90 14.15
N ALA A 3 13.41 19.65 13.26
CA ALA A 3 12.13 19.23 12.69
C ALA A 3 12.28 18.22 11.52
N LEU A 4 13.36 18.33 10.73
CA LEU A 4 13.60 17.42 9.60
C LEU A 4 13.90 15.99 10.04
N LEU A 5 14.66 15.80 11.13
CA LEU A 5 14.99 14.47 11.64
C LEU A 5 13.76 13.73 12.20
N ALA A 6 12.81 14.45 12.81
CA ALA A 6 11.59 13.85 13.34
C ALA A 6 10.65 13.36 12.24
N LEU A 7 10.55 14.07 11.10
CA LEU A 7 9.76 13.61 9.96
C LEU A 7 10.35 12.37 9.29
N VAL A 8 11.69 12.28 9.21
CA VAL A 8 12.37 11.12 8.61
C VAL A 8 12.15 9.85 9.45
N LEU A 9 12.06 9.96 10.78
CA LEU A 9 11.76 8.80 11.64
C LEU A 9 10.28 8.37 11.59
N LEU A 10 9.33 9.30 11.51
CA LEU A 10 7.89 8.98 11.47
C LEU A 10 7.45 8.31 10.16
N ALA A 11 8.10 8.62 9.04
CA ALA A 11 7.81 7.96 7.75
C ALA A 11 8.30 6.50 7.70
N ALA A 12 9.30 6.14 8.51
CA ALA A 12 9.86 4.79 8.52
C ALA A 12 8.95 3.76 9.23
N GLU A 13 8.03 4.20 10.10
CA GLU A 13 7.20 3.30 10.91
C GLU A 13 5.82 2.97 10.28
N SER A 14 5.50 3.53 9.12
CA SER A 14 4.19 3.33 8.49
C SER A 14 4.26 3.29 6.97
N PHE A 15 3.23 2.71 6.33
CA PHE A 15 3.04 2.74 4.89
C PHE A 15 2.55 4.13 4.44
N ALA A 16 3.39 5.14 4.62
CA ALA A 16 3.13 6.53 4.26
C ALA A 16 4.02 6.99 3.10
N ILE A 17 3.58 8.04 2.39
CA ILE A 17 4.30 8.67 1.28
C ILE A 17 4.48 10.15 1.61
N ASP A 18 5.72 10.65 1.64
CA ASP A 18 6.00 12.08 1.70
C ASP A 18 5.86 12.68 0.29
N TYR A 19 4.61 13.01 -0.10
CA TYR A 19 4.33 13.72 -1.35
C TYR A 19 5.06 15.07 -1.43
N GLY A 20 5.32 15.72 -0.29
CA GLY A 20 6.12 16.94 -0.26
C GLY A 20 7.55 16.71 -0.74
N GLN A 21 8.15 15.58 -0.37
CA GLN A 21 9.45 15.15 -0.88
C GLN A 21 9.38 14.78 -2.36
N VAL A 22 8.36 14.05 -2.81
CA VAL A 22 8.19 13.73 -4.24
C VAL A 22 8.21 14.99 -5.10
N PHE A 23 7.47 16.03 -4.72
CA PHE A 23 7.47 17.31 -5.43
C PHE A 23 8.82 18.05 -5.37
N ARG A 24 9.64 17.86 -4.32
CA ARG A 24 10.97 18.46 -4.25
C ARG A 24 11.97 17.73 -5.15
N ASP A 25 11.89 16.40 -5.17
CA ASP A 25 12.79 15.53 -5.92
C ASP A 25 12.54 15.64 -7.44
N HIS A 26 11.31 16.00 -7.83
CA HIS A 26 10.87 16.22 -9.22
C HIS A 26 10.55 17.69 -9.54
N ALA A 27 11.23 18.64 -8.90
CA ALA A 27 10.89 20.06 -9.02
C ALA A 27 10.91 20.59 -10.46
N ASP A 28 11.81 20.06 -11.29
CA ASP A 28 11.99 20.47 -12.69
C ASP A 28 10.91 19.92 -13.63
N ASP A 29 10.16 18.89 -13.19
CA ASP A 29 9.09 18.24 -13.97
C ASP A 29 7.70 18.81 -13.64
N ILE A 30 7.62 19.78 -12.71
CA ILE A 30 6.33 20.34 -12.27
C ILE A 30 5.76 21.28 -13.32
N MET A 31 4.51 21.02 -13.69
CA MET A 31 3.69 21.89 -14.52
C MET A 31 2.68 22.68 -13.67
N VAL A 32 2.42 23.93 -14.06
CA VAL A 32 1.30 24.70 -13.49
C VAL A 32 0.08 24.46 -14.36
N ALA A 33 -0.85 23.62 -13.90
CA ALA A 33 -2.08 23.31 -14.65
C ALA A 33 -3.05 24.49 -14.65
N GLU A 34 -3.20 25.14 -13.48
CA GLU A 34 -4.06 26.30 -13.24
C GLU A 34 -3.46 27.16 -12.11
N PRO A 35 -3.90 28.42 -11.92
CA PRO A 35 -3.45 29.24 -10.80
C PRO A 35 -3.60 28.51 -9.45
N GLY A 36 -2.46 28.22 -8.80
CA GLY A 36 -2.43 27.54 -7.49
C GLY A 36 -2.54 26.01 -7.54
N VAL A 37 -2.54 25.39 -8.72
CA VAL A 37 -2.56 23.95 -8.93
C VAL A 37 -1.26 23.52 -9.61
N LEU A 38 -0.46 22.73 -8.90
CA LEU A 38 0.73 22.11 -9.48
C LEU A 38 0.40 20.68 -9.88
N HIS A 39 0.88 20.29 -11.04
CA HIS A 39 0.70 18.99 -11.64
C HIS A 39 2.06 18.35 -11.90
N LEU A 40 2.20 17.08 -11.57
CA LEU A 40 3.42 16.32 -11.73
C LEU A 40 3.08 14.93 -12.27
N GLU A 41 3.54 14.63 -13.47
CA GLU A 41 3.50 13.29 -14.04
C GLU A 41 4.78 12.55 -13.64
N LEU A 42 4.65 11.45 -12.90
CA LEU A 42 5.79 10.66 -12.46
C LEU A 42 6.13 9.57 -13.48
N PRO A 43 7.33 8.98 -13.40
CA PRO A 43 7.59 7.70 -14.04
C PRO A 43 6.64 6.60 -13.52
N GLY A 44 6.13 5.81 -14.46
CA GLY A 44 4.96 4.96 -14.20
C GLY A 44 3.67 5.76 -14.37
N PRO A 45 2.51 5.12 -14.53
CA PRO A 45 1.26 5.81 -14.82
C PRO A 45 0.69 6.49 -13.56
N VAL A 46 1.46 7.36 -12.89
CA VAL A 46 1.05 8.07 -11.67
C VAL A 46 1.10 9.58 -11.88
N ILE A 47 -0.01 10.23 -11.56
CA ILE A 47 -0.15 11.68 -11.61
C ILE A 47 -0.34 12.20 -10.19
N LEU A 48 0.38 13.26 -9.83
CA LEU A 48 0.19 13.99 -8.59
C LEU A 48 -0.29 15.43 -8.85
N GLU A 49 -1.29 15.85 -8.09
CA GLU A 49 -1.68 17.26 -8.00
C GLU A 49 -1.41 17.82 -6.60
N ARG A 50 -0.95 19.07 -6.54
CA ARG A 50 -0.85 19.85 -5.30
C ARG A 50 -1.67 21.12 -5.37
N ARG A 51 -2.60 21.27 -4.43
CA ARG A 51 -3.43 22.48 -4.23
C ARG A 51 -3.18 23.04 -2.83
N GLY A 52 -2.29 24.02 -2.73
CA GLY A 52 -1.78 24.51 -1.45
C GLY A 52 -1.08 23.38 -0.67
N LYS A 53 -1.66 22.96 0.46
CA LYS A 53 -1.13 21.84 1.29
C LYS A 53 -1.77 20.49 0.99
N ARG A 54 -2.76 20.43 0.09
CA ARG A 54 -3.46 19.18 -0.24
C ARG A 54 -2.78 18.52 -1.44
N PHE A 55 -2.66 17.21 -1.36
CA PHE A 55 -2.14 16.37 -2.42
C PHE A 55 -3.25 15.44 -2.91
N HIS A 56 -3.30 15.25 -4.21
CA HIS A 56 -4.09 14.22 -4.86
C HIS A 56 -3.16 13.35 -5.70
N ALA A 57 -3.44 12.07 -5.76
CA ALA A 57 -2.66 11.11 -6.53
C ALA A 57 -3.62 10.23 -7.32
N GLU A 58 -3.28 9.94 -8.57
CA GLU A 58 -4.01 9.02 -9.41
C GLU A 58 -3.05 7.98 -10.00
N ASP A 59 -3.43 6.70 -9.92
CA ASP A 59 -2.75 5.59 -10.59
C ASP A 59 -3.58 5.17 -11.82
N GLN A 60 -3.01 5.41 -13.00
CA GLN A 60 -3.58 5.16 -14.32
C GLN A 60 -3.07 3.83 -14.93
N SER A 61 -2.51 2.91 -14.14
CA SER A 61 -1.98 1.62 -14.62
C SER A 61 -3.00 0.67 -15.24
N GLY A 62 -4.30 0.99 -15.17
CA GLY A 62 -5.39 0.10 -15.60
C GLY A 62 -5.64 -1.07 -14.65
N TRP A 63 -4.77 -1.32 -13.68
CA TRP A 63 -4.91 -2.38 -12.66
C TRP A 63 -5.36 -1.86 -11.30
N GLY A 64 -5.30 -0.54 -11.11
CA GLY A 64 -5.66 0.18 -9.89
C GLY A 64 -4.46 0.54 -9.02
N PRO A 65 -4.69 1.36 -7.98
CA PRO A 65 -3.62 1.88 -7.12
C PRO A 65 -2.93 0.76 -6.34
N ALA A 66 -1.60 0.69 -6.45
CA ALA A 66 -0.82 -0.33 -5.74
C ALA A 66 -0.90 -0.18 -4.21
N GLY A 67 -1.05 1.04 -3.68
CA GLY A 67 -1.27 1.27 -2.26
C GLY A 67 -2.64 0.78 -1.78
N CYS A 68 -3.70 0.93 -2.57
CA CYS A 68 -4.99 0.30 -2.24
C CYS A 68 -4.93 -1.23 -2.25
N ALA A 69 -4.12 -1.80 -3.14
CA ALA A 69 -3.91 -3.23 -3.20
C ALA A 69 -3.19 -3.75 -1.93
N ILE A 70 -2.22 -3.01 -1.39
CA ILE A 70 -1.55 -3.41 -0.14
C ILE A 70 -2.51 -3.37 1.06
N ASP A 71 -3.38 -2.38 1.15
CA ASP A 71 -4.35 -2.27 2.24
C ASP A 71 -5.30 -3.48 2.27
N ARG A 72 -5.78 -3.89 1.10
CA ARG A 72 -6.57 -5.11 0.93
C ARG A 72 -5.79 -6.35 1.37
N LEU A 73 -4.50 -6.46 1.03
CA LEU A 73 -3.67 -7.57 1.47
C LEU A 73 -3.43 -7.56 2.98
N PHE A 74 -3.39 -6.40 3.63
CA PHE A 74 -3.36 -6.32 5.10
C PHE A 74 -4.64 -6.85 5.73
N VAL A 75 -5.81 -6.57 5.16
CA VAL A 75 -7.07 -7.19 5.62
C VAL A 75 -7.00 -8.71 5.51
N ALA A 76 -6.60 -9.23 4.35
CA ALA A 76 -6.52 -10.67 4.12
C ALA A 76 -5.47 -11.34 5.02
N GLY A 77 -4.28 -10.76 5.15
CA GLY A 77 -3.21 -11.24 6.03
C GLY A 77 -3.62 -11.25 7.50
N ALA A 78 -4.33 -10.21 7.95
CA ALA A 78 -4.85 -10.16 9.31
C ALA A 78 -5.98 -11.18 9.54
N ALA A 79 -6.83 -11.44 8.54
CA ALA A 79 -7.89 -12.44 8.64
C ALA A 79 -7.33 -13.86 8.77
N VAL A 80 -6.37 -14.25 7.93
CA VAL A 80 -5.77 -15.60 7.97
C VAL A 80 -4.92 -15.85 9.22
N THR A 81 -4.41 -14.78 9.85
CA THR A 81 -3.66 -14.87 11.11
C THR A 81 -4.56 -14.80 12.35
N ALA A 82 -5.69 -14.09 12.27
CA ALA A 82 -6.67 -14.01 13.36
C ALA A 82 -7.53 -15.28 13.48
N CYS A 83 -7.92 -15.87 12.36
CA CYS A 83 -8.82 -17.02 12.29
C CYS A 83 -8.17 -18.21 11.55
N PRO A 84 -7.05 -18.75 12.04
CA PRO A 84 -6.24 -19.71 11.30
C PRO A 84 -6.96 -21.02 10.93
N ASP A 85 -7.97 -21.42 11.71
CA ASP A 85 -8.74 -22.65 11.49
C ASP A 85 -9.81 -22.51 10.39
N MET A 86 -10.06 -21.28 9.93
CA MET A 86 -11.01 -20.98 8.86
C MET A 86 -10.39 -21.14 7.45
N PHE A 87 -9.08 -21.40 7.37
CA PHE A 87 -8.32 -21.44 6.12
C PHE A 87 -7.43 -22.68 6.06
N SER A 88 -7.25 -23.22 4.86
CA SER A 88 -6.25 -24.27 4.65
C SER A 88 -4.82 -23.70 4.80
N PRO A 89 -3.82 -24.54 5.14
CA PRO A 89 -2.42 -24.11 5.16
C PRO A 89 -1.99 -23.41 3.85
N GLU A 90 -2.40 -23.97 2.72
CA GLU A 90 -2.11 -23.41 1.39
C GLU A 90 -2.71 -22.01 1.20
N GLN A 91 -3.94 -21.77 1.63
CA GLN A 91 -4.55 -20.44 1.54
C GLN A 91 -3.77 -19.41 2.36
N ARG A 92 -3.33 -19.79 3.57
CA ARG A 92 -2.55 -18.90 4.44
C ARG A 92 -1.20 -18.55 3.79
N ASP A 93 -0.50 -19.54 3.23
CA ASP A 93 0.79 -19.33 2.56
C ASP A 93 0.66 -18.45 1.31
N ARG A 94 -0.41 -18.63 0.53
CA ARG A 94 -0.70 -17.82 -0.66
C ARG A 94 -1.00 -16.37 -0.29
N VAL A 95 -1.81 -16.13 0.74
CA VAL A 95 -2.09 -14.77 1.26
C VAL A 95 -0.82 -14.11 1.79
N ALA A 96 -0.03 -14.84 2.59
CA ALA A 96 1.23 -14.34 3.12
C ALA A 96 2.22 -13.95 2.00
N SER A 97 2.33 -14.79 0.96
CA SER A 97 3.20 -14.53 -0.20
C SER A 97 2.78 -13.26 -0.96
N GLN A 98 1.48 -13.06 -1.15
CA GLN A 98 0.96 -11.84 -1.78
C GLN A 98 1.22 -10.60 -0.94
N LEU A 99 0.99 -10.67 0.38
CA LEU A 99 1.26 -9.56 1.29
C LEU A 99 2.74 -9.17 1.26
N ILE A 100 3.67 -10.14 1.38
CA ILE A 100 5.11 -9.88 1.32
C ILE A 100 5.48 -9.19 0.00
N ARG A 101 4.94 -9.66 -1.13
CA ARG A 101 5.18 -9.03 -2.43
C ARG A 101 4.67 -7.58 -2.48
N GLY A 102 3.48 -7.31 -1.94
CA GLY A 102 2.92 -5.96 -1.85
C GLY A 102 3.76 -5.04 -0.96
N VAL A 103 4.22 -5.54 0.18
CA VAL A 103 5.11 -4.82 1.11
C VAL A 103 6.45 -4.48 0.46
N GLN A 104 7.07 -5.44 -0.21
CA GLN A 104 8.31 -5.21 -0.97
C GLN A 104 8.10 -4.18 -2.07
N PHE A 105 6.99 -4.27 -2.82
CA PHE A 105 6.64 -3.28 -3.83
C PHE A 105 6.53 -1.88 -3.21
N PHE A 106 5.77 -1.73 -2.12
CA PHE A 106 5.61 -0.44 -1.47
C PHE A 106 6.94 0.11 -0.98
N ALA A 107 7.72 -0.72 -0.27
CA ALA A 107 8.99 -0.33 0.30
C ALA A 107 9.98 0.21 -0.74
N LEU A 108 10.04 -0.45 -1.91
CA LEU A 108 10.94 -0.08 -3.00
C LEU A 108 10.48 1.17 -3.79
N ASN A 109 9.19 1.52 -3.74
CA ASN A 109 8.62 2.56 -4.59
C ASN A 109 8.03 3.75 -3.83
N THR A 110 7.96 3.70 -2.50
CA THR A 110 7.55 4.84 -1.68
C THR A 110 8.67 5.87 -1.56
N VAL A 111 8.31 7.07 -1.10
CA VAL A 111 9.23 8.18 -0.87
C VAL A 111 9.08 8.70 0.56
N PRO A 112 10.14 8.70 1.38
CA PRO A 112 11.45 8.07 1.10
C PRO A 112 11.33 6.55 1.00
N GLN A 113 12.22 5.92 0.23
CA GLN A 113 12.26 4.46 0.13
C GLN A 113 12.46 3.83 1.52
N MET A 114 11.72 2.76 1.81
CA MET A 114 11.85 2.04 3.09
C MET A 114 12.99 1.03 3.02
N SER A 115 13.68 0.84 4.14
CA SER A 115 14.55 -0.32 4.32
C SER A 115 13.72 -1.59 4.50
N GLU A 116 14.33 -2.75 4.25
CA GLU A 116 13.67 -4.05 4.44
C GLU A 116 13.22 -4.25 5.90
N THR A 117 14.04 -3.84 6.87
CA THR A 117 13.71 -3.88 8.29
C THR A 117 12.49 -3.02 8.61
N ALA A 118 12.49 -1.75 8.16
CA ALA A 118 11.38 -0.83 8.38
C ALA A 118 10.07 -1.35 7.74
N ALA A 119 10.15 -1.89 6.52
CA ALA A 119 9.00 -2.48 5.84
C ALA A 119 8.45 -3.70 6.60
N THR A 120 9.33 -4.53 7.15
CA THR A 120 8.95 -5.70 7.96
C THR A 120 8.29 -5.28 9.27
N GLU A 121 8.87 -4.33 10.00
CA GLU A 121 8.33 -3.80 11.25
C GLU A 121 6.96 -3.15 11.03
N ALA A 122 6.83 -2.31 10.00
CA ALA A 122 5.56 -1.70 9.62
C ALA A 122 4.50 -2.75 9.25
N MET A 123 4.89 -3.78 8.48
CA MET A 123 3.99 -4.89 8.11
C MET A 123 3.47 -5.62 9.36
N LEU A 124 4.36 -5.99 10.28
CA LEU A 124 3.99 -6.69 11.52
C LEU A 124 3.09 -5.81 12.41
N GLY A 125 3.40 -4.51 12.52
CA GLY A 125 2.59 -3.56 13.27
C GLY A 125 1.19 -3.37 12.70
N GLU A 126 1.05 -3.32 11.37
CA GLU A 126 -0.25 -3.23 10.70
C GLU A 126 -1.09 -4.51 10.89
N LEU A 127 -0.46 -5.69 10.72
CA LEU A 127 -1.11 -6.97 10.97
C LEU A 127 -1.62 -7.09 12.40
N ALA A 128 -0.79 -6.72 13.39
CA ALA A 128 -1.17 -6.76 14.80
C ALA A 128 -2.39 -5.87 15.09
N ARG A 129 -2.41 -4.63 14.57
CA ARG A 129 -3.53 -3.70 14.75
C ARG A 129 -4.85 -4.22 14.18
N ARG A 130 -4.81 -4.91 13.03
CA ARG A 130 -6.02 -5.45 12.38
C ARG A 130 -6.48 -6.77 13.00
N ARG A 131 -5.54 -7.61 13.41
CA ARG A 131 -5.82 -8.95 13.96
C ARG A 131 -6.77 -8.89 15.14
N ASP A 132 -6.55 -7.96 16.08
CA ASP A 132 -7.33 -7.89 17.32
C ASP A 132 -8.82 -7.59 17.06
N ARG A 133 -9.14 -6.84 16.00
CA ARG A 133 -10.53 -6.63 15.56
C ARG A 133 -11.10 -7.88 14.89
N LEU A 134 -10.32 -8.53 14.01
CA LEU A 134 -10.80 -9.64 13.20
C LEU A 134 -10.94 -10.95 13.97
N SER A 135 -10.21 -11.14 15.08
CA SER A 135 -10.34 -12.34 15.92
C SER A 135 -11.73 -12.50 16.55
N LEU A 136 -12.53 -11.43 16.60
CA LEU A 136 -13.91 -11.45 17.06
C LEU A 136 -14.90 -11.97 16.01
N LEU A 137 -14.44 -12.16 14.76
CA LEU A 137 -15.24 -12.48 13.59
C LEU A 137 -14.89 -13.86 13.00
N CYS A 138 -14.35 -14.79 13.80
CA CYS A 138 -13.97 -16.13 13.34
C CYS A 138 -15.19 -17.05 13.18
N VAL A 139 -16.15 -16.65 12.34
CA VAL A 139 -17.36 -17.41 12.00
C VAL A 139 -17.54 -17.48 10.48
N PRO A 140 -18.09 -18.58 9.93
CA PRO A 140 -18.33 -18.69 8.50
C PRO A 140 -19.24 -17.58 7.97
N GLY A 141 -18.93 -17.07 6.77
CA GLY A 141 -19.76 -16.07 6.07
C GLY A 141 -19.38 -14.61 6.33
N GLU A 142 -18.41 -14.35 7.21
CA GLU A 142 -17.91 -12.99 7.43
C GLU A 142 -17.21 -12.43 6.18
N PRO A 143 -17.54 -11.20 5.74
CA PRO A 143 -17.02 -10.63 4.50
C PRO A 143 -15.50 -10.59 4.43
N GLU A 144 -14.82 -10.24 5.52
CA GLU A 144 -13.35 -10.18 5.57
C GLU A 144 -12.71 -11.56 5.42
N LEU A 145 -13.35 -12.61 5.94
CA LEU A 145 -12.86 -13.98 5.78
C LEU A 145 -13.09 -14.50 4.37
N ALA A 146 -14.27 -14.25 3.79
CA ALA A 146 -14.57 -14.59 2.41
C ALA A 146 -13.61 -13.86 1.45
N PHE A 147 -13.33 -12.59 1.73
CA PHE A 147 -12.36 -11.81 0.98
C PHE A 147 -10.94 -12.40 1.09
N ALA A 148 -10.49 -12.77 2.28
CA ALA A 148 -9.18 -13.41 2.47
C ALA A 148 -9.06 -14.74 1.71
N ALA A 149 -10.13 -15.55 1.67
CA ALA A 149 -10.16 -16.77 0.88
C ALA A 149 -10.05 -16.46 -0.63
N HIS A 150 -10.76 -15.44 -1.12
CA HIS A 150 -10.69 -15.01 -2.51
C HIS A 150 -9.29 -14.50 -2.91
N ILE A 151 -8.56 -13.85 -2.01
CA ILE A 151 -7.17 -13.42 -2.26
C ILE A 151 -6.24 -14.60 -2.55
N ALA A 152 -6.51 -15.77 -1.98
CA ALA A 152 -5.71 -16.99 -2.20
C ALA A 152 -5.99 -17.68 -3.55
N GLU A 153 -7.01 -17.24 -4.30
CA GLU A 153 -7.37 -17.83 -5.60
C GLU A 153 -6.39 -17.42 -6.71
N ASP A 154 -6.20 -18.32 -7.69
CA ASP A 154 -5.24 -18.10 -8.79
C ASP A 154 -5.53 -16.83 -9.60
N GLN A 155 -6.82 -16.50 -9.78
CA GLN A 155 -7.23 -15.28 -10.47
C GLN A 155 -6.79 -14.01 -9.70
N SER A 156 -6.98 -14.01 -8.38
CA SER A 156 -6.52 -12.92 -7.51
C SER A 156 -5.01 -12.82 -7.55
N ILE A 157 -4.32 -13.95 -7.43
CA ILE A 157 -2.85 -14.02 -7.50
C ILE A 157 -2.33 -13.40 -8.79
N ALA A 158 -2.93 -13.75 -9.93
CA ALA A 158 -2.58 -13.20 -11.23
C ALA A 158 -2.85 -11.68 -11.30
N ARG A 159 -3.97 -11.21 -10.73
CA ARG A 159 -4.32 -9.79 -10.70
C ARG A 159 -3.33 -8.97 -9.87
N PHE A 160 -3.03 -9.37 -8.64
CA PHE A 160 -2.02 -8.70 -7.82
C PHE A 160 -0.63 -8.76 -8.46
N GLY A 161 -0.33 -9.86 -9.16
CA GLY A 161 0.87 -9.99 -9.97
C GLY A 161 1.01 -8.89 -11.01
N LYS A 162 -0.08 -8.46 -11.65
CA LYS A 162 -0.09 -7.33 -12.60
C LYS A 162 0.00 -5.98 -11.90
N ILE A 163 -0.69 -5.81 -10.77
CA ILE A 163 -0.64 -4.57 -9.97
C ILE A 163 0.80 -4.27 -9.57
N PHE A 164 1.56 -5.26 -9.11
CA PHE A 164 2.94 -5.08 -8.63
C PHE A 164 4.01 -5.40 -9.68
N ALA A 165 3.66 -5.45 -10.97
CA ALA A 165 4.61 -5.84 -12.03
C ALA A 165 5.59 -4.71 -12.40
N ALA A 166 5.14 -3.46 -12.38
CA ALA A 166 5.90 -2.31 -12.86
C ALA A 166 6.16 -1.31 -11.73
N PRO A 167 7.42 -0.87 -11.50
CA PRO A 167 7.77 0.16 -10.53
C PRO A 167 6.96 1.45 -10.75
N ARG A 168 6.35 1.95 -9.67
CA ARG A 168 5.62 3.23 -9.61
C ARG A 168 5.26 3.57 -8.17
N LEU A 169 5.04 4.86 -7.89
CA LEU A 169 4.61 5.31 -6.56
C LEU A 169 3.33 4.56 -6.10
N PRO A 170 3.30 3.98 -4.89
CA PRO A 170 2.21 3.13 -4.44
C PRO A 170 1.02 3.95 -3.93
N VAL A 171 0.29 4.61 -4.83
CA VAL A 171 -0.86 5.48 -4.51
C VAL A 171 -1.84 4.78 -3.56
N LEU A 172 -2.10 5.42 -2.42
CA LEU A 172 -2.92 4.88 -1.33
C LEU A 172 -4.41 5.15 -1.51
N GLU A 173 -4.78 6.22 -2.23
CA GLU A 173 -6.16 6.65 -2.44
C GLU A 173 -6.28 7.42 -3.76
N PRO A 174 -7.47 7.42 -4.41
CA PRO A 174 -8.70 6.75 -3.99
C PRO A 174 -8.70 5.25 -4.31
N CYS A 175 -9.25 4.43 -3.41
CA CYS A 175 -9.49 3.01 -3.66
C CYS A 175 -10.81 2.82 -4.39
N ARG A 176 -10.74 2.30 -5.63
CA ARG A 176 -11.89 1.98 -6.47
C ARG A 176 -12.14 0.47 -6.53
#